data_AF-A0A2U8QV12-F1
#
_entry.id   AF-A0A2U8QV12-F1
#
_cell.length_a   1.000
_cell.length_b   1.000
_cell.length_c   1.000
_cell.angle_alpha   90.00
_cell.angle_beta   90.00
_cell.angle_gamma   90.00
#
_symmetry.space_group_name_H-M   'P 1'
#
loop_
_entity.id
_entity.type
_entity.pdbx_description
1 polymer ?
#
loop_
_entity_poly.entity_id
_entity_poly.type
_entity_poly.pdbx_seq_one_letter_code
_entity_poly.pdbx_strand_id
1 'polypeptide(L)'
;MKKILFLHDTALTLKRGAELTIAQLVSKGNELGFLVEVDLLDNLEEVQTHILSQDLLIICNTSRCKFERDILNFVLDSEIPFCKIEFDYNFCVRRNILCTLDRNIRNCCDTDKFHLYRTLFANSQLNIFQSPKHFEAHVAFYGEAVSHNYLVMPPTVDVENISISDEKTDAIPFFSELSYLKGGDAFVDYALEHPNKSFVVYGSNKLRRDIPENIEFREPIDNAEVLKVLGKTKEIVIKPVWPEPSGRLAAEAFLSGCELITNDRVGTWSFDFYPDDKERAKEEMQSAIPEFWDKIKAISKQNVVSKSLGKVLLLKSYAGLGDIFFTLPAVYKLKKVSESVTYALSPRLVSFFQKYLKGIQVVDATQIDHAEFDTVIEFGNYPIFDRSVDQIEYVTSKKVKQHSIQHYIDAVCRFHKELSNKYTGFPYFDRETDFDNLHYTLHPGAGFLLKIWPTENYAELIEEIYRVFPKLRCKIILGKDDPNPQQFLSKEYSHIDLVTGDLHEVGEAMAAAIFHIGNDAGITHVAGAFNVPTVGIYGPTGPGSWGVFLSRMKLYGENPEIVR
;
A
#
# COMPACT_ATOMS: atom_id res chain seq x y z
N MET A 1 -21.49 -14.94 -28.46
CA MET A 1 -21.88 -13.95 -27.44
C MET A 1 -20.74 -13.87 -26.46
N LYS A 2 -20.22 -12.68 -26.14
CA LYS A 2 -19.11 -12.55 -25.18
C LYS A 2 -19.65 -12.81 -23.77
N LYS A 3 -19.03 -13.72 -23.04
CA LYS A 3 -19.41 -14.10 -21.67
C LYS A 3 -18.64 -13.25 -20.66
N ILE A 4 -19.36 -12.65 -19.72
CA ILE A 4 -18.81 -11.73 -18.73
C ILE A 4 -19.24 -12.20 -17.35
N LEU A 5 -18.27 -12.42 -16.46
CA LEU A 5 -18.53 -12.85 -15.09
C LEU A 5 -18.18 -11.75 -14.10
N PHE A 6 -19.16 -11.35 -13.31
CA PHE A 6 -18.96 -10.47 -12.16
C PHE A 6 -18.59 -11.33 -10.95
N LEU A 7 -17.46 -11.04 -10.30
CA LEU A 7 -17.04 -11.65 -9.04
C LEU A 7 -17.42 -10.71 -7.89
N HIS A 8 -18.40 -11.10 -7.07
CA HIS A 8 -18.92 -10.24 -6.01
C HIS A 8 -19.36 -11.02 -4.78
N ASP A 9 -18.93 -10.60 -3.59
CA ASP A 9 -19.06 -11.38 -2.35
C ASP A 9 -20.42 -11.27 -1.63
N THR A 10 -21.43 -10.65 -2.24
CA THR A 10 -22.68 -10.31 -1.58
C THR A 10 -23.87 -10.48 -2.51
N ALA A 11 -24.93 -11.16 -2.05
CA ALA A 11 -26.13 -11.39 -2.85
C ALA A 11 -26.81 -10.08 -3.29
N LEU A 12 -27.12 -9.98 -4.59
CA LEU A 12 -27.79 -8.80 -5.17
C LEU A 12 -29.20 -8.56 -4.63
N THR A 13 -29.82 -9.59 -4.03
CA THR A 13 -31.13 -9.49 -3.37
C THR A 13 -31.14 -8.56 -2.16
N LEU A 14 -29.98 -8.22 -1.59
CA LEU A 14 -29.87 -7.29 -0.47
C LEU A 14 -30.09 -5.82 -0.87
N LYS A 15 -30.09 -5.50 -2.18
CA LYS A 15 -30.43 -4.17 -2.73
C LYS A 15 -29.77 -2.98 -2.01
N ARG A 16 -28.49 -3.10 -1.62
CA ARG A 16 -27.70 -1.97 -1.10
C ARG A 16 -27.04 -1.23 -2.26
N GLY A 17 -26.35 -0.11 -1.97
CA GLY A 17 -25.79 0.76 -3.00
C GLY A 17 -25.00 0.03 -4.10
N ALA A 18 -23.99 -0.77 -3.72
CA ALA A 18 -23.19 -1.54 -4.68
C ALA A 18 -24.01 -2.60 -5.42
N GLU A 19 -24.84 -3.36 -4.70
CA GLU A 19 -25.69 -4.41 -5.28
C GLU A 19 -26.72 -3.86 -6.27
N LEU A 20 -27.29 -2.67 -6.02
CA LEU A 20 -28.19 -1.98 -6.94
C LEU A 20 -27.45 -1.60 -8.23
N THR A 21 -26.25 -1.02 -8.11
CA THR A 21 -25.41 -0.69 -9.27
C THR A 21 -25.06 -1.95 -10.07
N ILE A 22 -24.60 -3.02 -9.41
CA ILE A 22 -24.24 -4.27 -10.10
C ILE A 22 -25.47 -4.87 -10.79
N ALA A 23 -26.64 -4.87 -10.16
CA ALA A 23 -27.87 -5.37 -10.78
C ALA A 23 -28.24 -4.59 -12.05
N GLN A 24 -28.14 -3.26 -12.01
CA GLN A 24 -28.39 -2.42 -13.19
C GLN A 24 -27.36 -2.67 -14.31
N LEU A 25 -26.08 -2.82 -13.95
CA LEU A 25 -25.02 -3.15 -14.91
C LEU A 25 -25.29 -4.51 -15.57
N VAL A 26 -25.57 -5.56 -14.80
CA VAL A 26 -25.88 -6.91 -15.30
C VAL A 26 -27.10 -6.90 -16.22
N SER A 27 -28.19 -6.24 -15.82
CA SER A 27 -29.39 -6.10 -16.66
C SER A 27 -29.04 -5.44 -17.99
N LYS A 28 -28.32 -4.31 -17.95
CA LYS A 28 -27.97 -3.57 -19.16
C LYS A 28 -27.03 -4.35 -20.08
N GLY A 29 -26.09 -5.11 -19.52
CA GLY A 29 -25.20 -5.96 -20.32
C GLY A 29 -25.94 -7.03 -21.09
N ASN A 30 -26.91 -7.70 -20.44
CA ASN A 30 -27.75 -8.69 -21.11
C ASN A 30 -28.62 -8.05 -22.21
N GLU A 31 -29.18 -6.85 -21.99
CA GLU A 31 -29.88 -6.09 -23.04
C GLU A 31 -28.99 -5.76 -24.25
N LEU A 32 -27.71 -5.47 -24.00
CA LEU A 32 -26.72 -5.20 -25.04
C LEU A 32 -26.21 -6.46 -25.76
N GLY A 33 -26.73 -7.64 -25.42
CA GLY A 33 -26.40 -8.91 -26.06
C GLY A 33 -25.11 -9.55 -25.54
N PHE A 34 -24.67 -9.23 -24.32
CA PHE A 34 -23.67 -10.02 -23.59
C PHE A 34 -24.35 -11.15 -22.81
N LEU A 35 -23.59 -12.21 -22.47
CA LEU A 35 -24.02 -13.17 -21.45
C LEU A 35 -23.37 -12.73 -20.14
N VAL A 36 -24.14 -12.10 -19.25
CA VAL A 36 -23.61 -11.54 -18.00
C VAL A 36 -24.12 -12.34 -16.80
N GLU A 37 -23.18 -12.89 -16.04
CA GLU A 37 -23.41 -13.69 -14.84
C GLU A 37 -22.73 -13.08 -13.62
N VAL A 38 -23.17 -13.48 -12.43
CA VAL A 38 -22.58 -13.06 -11.14
C VAL A 38 -22.26 -14.30 -10.34
N ASP A 39 -21.01 -14.43 -9.91
CA ASP A 39 -20.57 -15.45 -8.96
C ASP A 39 -20.42 -14.85 -7.57
N LEU A 40 -21.01 -15.52 -6.58
CA LEU A 40 -21.04 -15.08 -5.18
C LEU A 40 -19.83 -15.55 -4.35
N LEU A 41 -18.88 -16.25 -4.96
CA LEU A 41 -17.63 -16.69 -4.34
C LEU A 41 -17.85 -17.67 -3.17
N ASP A 42 -18.83 -18.56 -3.31
CA ASP A 42 -19.22 -19.51 -2.26
C ASP A 42 -18.31 -20.76 -2.21
N ASN A 43 -17.82 -21.21 -3.37
CA ASN A 43 -16.97 -22.41 -3.51
C ASN A 43 -15.76 -22.14 -4.43
N LEU A 44 -14.55 -22.40 -3.94
CA LEU A 44 -13.30 -22.13 -4.66
C LEU A 44 -13.21 -22.85 -6.02
N GLU A 45 -13.50 -24.15 -6.07
CA GLU A 45 -13.35 -24.97 -7.29
C GLU A 45 -14.40 -24.61 -8.35
N GLU A 46 -15.63 -24.33 -7.92
CA GLU A 46 -16.72 -23.90 -8.80
C GLU A 46 -16.41 -22.53 -9.42
N VAL A 47 -15.96 -21.58 -8.59
CA VAL A 47 -15.58 -20.23 -9.05
C VAL A 47 -14.41 -20.30 -10.04
N GLN A 48 -13.39 -21.12 -9.76
CA GLN A 48 -12.26 -21.31 -10.69
C GLN A 48 -12.73 -21.89 -12.03
N THR A 49 -13.63 -22.87 -12.00
CA THR A 49 -14.23 -23.46 -13.21
C THR A 49 -15.05 -22.42 -13.98
N HIS A 50 -15.84 -21.62 -13.27
CA HIS A 50 -16.61 -20.53 -13.87
C HIS A 50 -15.68 -19.52 -14.53
N ILE A 51 -14.65 -19.03 -13.84
CA ILE A 51 -13.67 -18.06 -14.38
C ILE A 51 -13.12 -18.53 -15.72
N LEU A 52 -12.62 -19.78 -15.81
CA LEU A 52 -12.00 -20.32 -17.03
C LEU A 52 -12.95 -20.41 -18.23
N SER A 53 -14.26 -20.32 -18.02
CA SER A 53 -15.26 -20.39 -19.08
C SER A 53 -15.68 -19.03 -19.66
N GLN A 54 -15.05 -17.94 -19.23
CA GLN A 54 -15.45 -16.54 -19.49
C GLN A 54 -14.49 -15.82 -20.43
N ASP A 55 -15.01 -14.80 -21.13
CA ASP A 55 -14.22 -13.97 -22.03
C ASP A 55 -13.69 -12.68 -21.37
N LEU A 56 -14.30 -12.26 -20.25
CA LEU A 56 -13.92 -11.09 -19.46
C LEU A 56 -14.44 -11.25 -18.02
N LEU A 57 -13.64 -10.84 -17.05
CA LEU A 57 -14.06 -10.79 -15.64
C LEU A 57 -14.29 -9.35 -15.18
N ILE A 58 -15.27 -9.14 -14.32
CA ILE A 58 -15.50 -7.87 -13.61
C ILE A 58 -15.37 -8.14 -12.11
N ILE A 59 -14.26 -7.72 -11.52
CA ILE A 59 -13.99 -7.93 -10.11
C ILE A 59 -14.60 -6.77 -9.32
N CYS A 60 -15.56 -7.07 -8.44
CA CYS A 60 -16.23 -6.09 -7.59
C CYS A 60 -15.66 -6.15 -6.16
N ASN A 61 -16.50 -6.48 -5.18
CA ASN A 61 -16.07 -6.71 -3.80
C ASN A 61 -15.79 -8.21 -3.59
N THR A 62 -14.62 -8.53 -3.06
CA THR A 62 -14.23 -9.92 -2.75
C THR A 62 -13.82 -10.10 -1.28
N SER A 63 -13.83 -9.02 -0.49
CA SER A 63 -13.28 -9.00 0.87
C SER A 63 -14.03 -9.85 1.89
N ARG A 64 -15.26 -10.28 1.61
CA ARG A 64 -16.01 -11.23 2.46
C ARG A 64 -15.80 -12.69 2.07
N CYS A 65 -15.12 -12.96 0.94
CA CYS A 65 -14.77 -14.31 0.52
C CYS A 65 -13.67 -14.89 1.41
N LYS A 66 -13.87 -16.12 1.92
CA LYS A 66 -12.93 -16.79 2.83
C LYS A 66 -11.61 -17.17 2.16
N PHE A 67 -11.62 -17.34 0.85
CA PHE A 67 -10.49 -17.71 0.00
C PHE A 67 -10.19 -16.60 -1.03
N GLU A 68 -10.42 -15.33 -0.64
CA GLU A 68 -10.23 -14.14 -1.49
C GLU A 68 -8.86 -14.13 -2.19
N ARG A 69 -7.79 -14.41 -1.43
CA ARG A 69 -6.42 -14.38 -1.97
C ARG A 69 -6.21 -15.45 -3.04
N ASP A 70 -6.75 -16.65 -2.83
CA ASP A 70 -6.61 -17.76 -3.78
C ASP A 70 -7.32 -17.45 -5.10
N ILE A 71 -8.53 -16.87 -5.03
CA ILE A 71 -9.27 -16.45 -6.22
C ILE A 71 -8.57 -15.30 -6.95
N LEU A 72 -8.11 -14.28 -6.25
CA LEU A 72 -7.45 -13.14 -6.91
C LEU A 72 -6.11 -13.54 -7.54
N ASN A 73 -5.35 -14.44 -6.91
CA ASN A 73 -4.16 -15.04 -7.54
C ASN A 73 -4.54 -15.87 -8.76
N PHE A 74 -5.59 -16.70 -8.67
CA PHE A 74 -6.07 -17.49 -9.80
C PHE A 74 -6.50 -16.60 -10.98
N VAL A 75 -7.17 -15.48 -10.71
CA VAL A 75 -7.52 -14.50 -11.75
C VAL A 75 -6.27 -13.96 -12.44
N LEU A 76 -5.26 -13.55 -11.67
CA LEU A 76 -3.99 -13.06 -12.21
C LEU A 76 -3.26 -14.12 -13.05
N ASP A 77 -3.29 -15.38 -12.62
CA ASP A 77 -2.63 -16.50 -13.29
C ASP A 77 -3.41 -17.02 -14.52
N SER A 78 -4.73 -16.77 -14.60
CA SER A 78 -5.60 -17.28 -15.68
C SER A 78 -5.39 -16.62 -17.04
N GLU A 79 -4.72 -15.47 -17.08
CA GLU A 79 -4.56 -14.60 -18.26
C GLU A 79 -5.88 -14.12 -18.91
N ILE A 80 -7.03 -14.35 -18.25
CA ILE A 80 -8.33 -13.83 -18.70
C ILE A 80 -8.34 -12.32 -18.42
N PRO A 81 -8.68 -11.46 -19.41
CA PRO A 81 -8.75 -10.03 -19.17
C PRO A 81 -9.81 -9.74 -18.09
N PHE A 82 -9.52 -8.77 -17.23
CA PHE A 82 -10.44 -8.39 -16.18
C PHE A 82 -10.47 -6.87 -15.98
N CYS A 83 -11.59 -6.37 -15.46
CA CYS A 83 -11.71 -5.01 -14.93
C CYS A 83 -11.93 -5.06 -13.43
N LYS A 84 -11.61 -3.97 -12.74
CA LYS A 84 -11.86 -3.82 -11.31
C LYS A 84 -12.85 -2.70 -11.08
N ILE A 85 -14.02 -3.02 -10.55
CA ILE A 85 -14.93 -2.03 -9.95
C ILE A 85 -14.63 -1.98 -8.46
N GLU A 86 -14.33 -0.80 -7.96
CA GLU A 86 -14.01 -0.58 -6.56
C GLU A 86 -15.18 0.16 -5.90
N PHE A 87 -15.90 -0.53 -5.01
CA PHE A 87 -17.03 0.03 -4.26
C PHE A 87 -16.66 0.41 -2.82
N ASP A 88 -15.50 -0.06 -2.34
CA ASP A 88 -14.99 0.11 -0.99
C ASP A 88 -13.46 0.27 -1.04
N TYR A 89 -12.77 0.23 0.11
CA TYR A 89 -11.30 0.14 0.12
C TYR A 89 -10.85 -1.29 0.35
N ASN A 90 -11.16 -2.17 -0.60
CA ASN A 90 -11.07 -3.62 -0.40
C ASN A 90 -9.65 -4.12 -0.03
N PHE A 91 -8.59 -3.41 -0.44
CA PHE A 91 -7.21 -3.70 0.00
C PHE A 91 -6.99 -3.53 1.51
N CYS A 92 -7.85 -2.78 2.20
CA CYS A 92 -7.82 -2.56 3.64
C CYS A 92 -8.69 -3.60 4.35
N VAL A 93 -8.18 -4.18 5.44
CA VAL A 93 -8.92 -5.16 6.27
C VAL A 93 -10.26 -4.60 6.76
N ARG A 94 -10.30 -3.30 7.08
CA ARG A 94 -11.51 -2.60 7.56
C ARG A 94 -12.37 -2.03 6.43
N ARG A 95 -11.90 -2.09 5.18
CA ARG A 95 -12.59 -1.59 3.97
C ARG A 95 -12.96 -0.10 3.99
N ASN A 96 -12.30 0.73 4.81
CA ASN A 96 -12.72 2.12 5.04
C ASN A 96 -11.59 3.16 5.22
N ILE A 97 -10.31 2.75 5.10
CA ILE A 97 -9.11 3.60 5.24
C ILE A 97 -9.13 4.61 6.40
N LEU A 98 -9.84 4.37 7.50
CA LEU A 98 -9.94 5.33 8.63
C LEU A 98 -8.59 5.79 9.20
N CYS A 99 -7.53 5.00 8.99
CA CYS A 99 -6.16 5.38 9.32
C CYS A 99 -5.63 6.63 8.59
N THR A 100 -6.28 7.08 7.53
CA THR A 100 -5.97 8.36 6.86
C THR A 100 -6.61 9.54 7.58
N LEU A 101 -7.67 9.32 8.37
CA LEU A 101 -8.38 10.34 9.13
C LEU A 101 -7.96 10.40 10.60
N ASP A 102 -7.67 9.26 11.22
CA ASP A 102 -7.28 9.16 12.63
C ASP A 102 -5.87 8.59 12.79
N ARG A 103 -4.96 9.43 13.30
CA ARG A 103 -3.54 9.10 13.55
C ARG A 103 -3.34 8.08 14.68
N ASN A 104 -4.37 7.79 15.46
CA ASN A 104 -4.34 6.77 16.50
C ASN A 104 -4.58 5.36 15.94
N ILE A 105 -5.15 5.25 14.73
CA ILE A 105 -5.33 3.96 14.05
C ILE A 105 -4.00 3.57 13.40
N ARG A 106 -3.19 2.81 14.16
CA ARG A 106 -1.90 2.28 13.75
C ARG A 106 -2.03 0.75 13.69
N ASN A 107 -1.65 0.11 12.59
CA ASN A 107 -1.78 -1.35 12.33
C ASN A 107 -3.19 -1.84 11.91
N CYS A 108 -3.65 -1.49 10.70
CA CYS A 108 -4.92 -2.02 10.17
C CYS A 108 -4.82 -2.67 8.78
N CYS A 109 -3.66 -2.63 8.12
CA CYS A 109 -3.48 -3.21 6.80
C CYS A 109 -2.87 -4.60 6.88
N ASP A 110 -3.36 -5.47 6.01
CA ASP A 110 -2.80 -6.78 5.72
C ASP A 110 -1.78 -6.62 4.59
N THR A 111 -0.52 -6.97 4.85
CA THR A 111 0.61 -6.74 3.93
C THR A 111 0.42 -7.48 2.61
N ASP A 112 0.09 -8.78 2.68
CA ASP A 112 -0.10 -9.61 1.48
C ASP A 112 -1.28 -9.10 0.66
N LYS A 113 -2.38 -8.73 1.33
CA LYS A 113 -3.56 -8.17 0.68
C LYS A 113 -3.25 -6.84 0.00
N PHE A 114 -2.52 -5.95 0.67
CA PHE A 114 -2.09 -4.68 0.10
C PHE A 114 -1.25 -4.88 -1.17
N HIS A 115 -0.31 -5.83 -1.14
CA HIS A 115 0.54 -6.11 -2.31
C HIS A 115 -0.21 -6.79 -3.46
N LEU A 116 -1.13 -7.71 -3.13
CA LEU A 116 -2.00 -8.38 -4.09
C LEU A 116 -2.89 -7.37 -4.82
N TYR A 117 -3.55 -6.47 -4.09
CA TYR A 117 -4.43 -5.46 -4.70
C TYR A 117 -3.68 -4.49 -5.60
N ARG A 118 -2.45 -4.12 -5.27
CA ARG A 118 -1.62 -3.35 -6.20
C ARG A 118 -1.45 -4.08 -7.53
N THR A 119 -1.08 -5.36 -7.46
CA THR A 119 -0.88 -6.21 -8.65
C THR A 119 -2.17 -6.36 -9.44
N LEU A 120 -3.30 -6.52 -8.75
CA LEU A 120 -4.62 -6.57 -9.35
C LEU A 120 -4.95 -5.29 -10.10
N PHE A 121 -4.78 -4.12 -9.47
CA PHE A 121 -5.02 -2.83 -10.12
C PHE A 121 -4.13 -2.65 -11.35
N ALA A 122 -2.83 -2.95 -11.25
CA ALA A 122 -1.87 -2.74 -12.34
C ALA A 122 -2.14 -3.60 -13.59
N ASN A 123 -2.77 -4.77 -13.43
CA ASN A 123 -3.07 -5.72 -14.51
C ASN A 123 -4.54 -5.66 -14.99
N SER A 124 -5.37 -4.88 -14.31
CA SER A 124 -6.75 -4.62 -14.73
C SER A 124 -6.77 -3.85 -16.05
N GLN A 125 -7.69 -4.20 -16.93
CA GLN A 125 -7.92 -3.49 -18.20
C GLN A 125 -8.59 -2.13 -17.97
N LEU A 126 -9.34 -1.98 -16.86
CA LEU A 126 -10.03 -0.75 -16.49
C LEU A 126 -10.31 -0.75 -14.99
N ASN A 127 -9.90 0.32 -14.30
CA ASN A 127 -10.18 0.52 -12.87
C ASN A 127 -11.32 1.53 -12.69
N ILE A 128 -12.37 1.17 -11.96
CA ILE A 128 -13.60 1.95 -11.85
C ILE A 128 -13.84 2.37 -10.41
N PHE A 129 -14.05 3.66 -10.19
CA PHE A 129 -14.20 4.27 -8.87
C PHE A 129 -15.53 5.04 -8.77
N GLN A 130 -16.08 5.11 -7.56
CA GLN A 130 -17.41 5.70 -7.32
C GLN A 130 -17.45 7.23 -7.13
N SER A 131 -16.28 7.88 -7.08
CA SER A 131 -16.16 9.35 -7.01
C SER A 131 -14.71 9.80 -7.23
N PRO A 132 -14.48 11.10 -7.55
CA PRO A 132 -13.13 11.66 -7.65
C PRO A 132 -12.29 11.46 -6.37
N LYS A 133 -12.85 11.76 -5.19
CA LYS A 133 -12.14 11.52 -3.91
C LYS A 133 -11.82 10.06 -3.66
N HIS A 134 -12.69 9.15 -4.08
CA HIS A 134 -12.44 7.71 -3.96
C HIS A 134 -11.27 7.25 -4.84
N PHE A 135 -11.21 7.76 -6.07
CA PHE A 135 -10.09 7.55 -6.99
C PHE A 135 -8.79 8.13 -6.44
N GLU A 136 -8.80 9.41 -6.02
CA GLU A 136 -7.64 10.10 -5.44
C GLU A 136 -7.07 9.34 -4.24
N ALA A 137 -7.94 8.83 -3.36
CA ALA A 137 -7.52 8.01 -2.23
C ALA A 137 -6.76 6.75 -2.68
N HIS A 138 -7.22 6.07 -3.73
CA HIS A 138 -6.54 4.89 -4.28
C HIS A 138 -5.23 5.24 -5.00
N VAL A 139 -5.19 6.35 -5.74
CA VAL A 139 -3.97 6.89 -6.36
C VAL A 139 -2.93 7.24 -5.31
N ALA A 140 -3.34 7.79 -4.16
CA ALA A 140 -2.43 8.06 -3.06
C ALA A 140 -1.71 6.78 -2.58
N PHE A 141 -2.39 5.63 -2.55
CA PHE A 141 -1.78 4.36 -2.15
C PHE A 141 -0.96 3.68 -3.26
N TYR A 142 -1.47 3.67 -4.50
CA TYR A 142 -0.96 2.79 -5.56
C TYR A 142 -0.45 3.51 -6.81
N GLY A 143 -0.68 4.83 -6.93
CA GLY A 143 -0.23 5.64 -8.07
C GLY A 143 -0.69 5.07 -9.42
N GLU A 144 0.26 4.95 -10.35
CA GLU A 144 -0.02 4.54 -11.74
C GLU A 144 -0.68 3.16 -11.87
N ALA A 145 -0.46 2.26 -10.91
CA ALA A 145 -1.15 0.96 -10.90
C ALA A 145 -2.68 1.14 -10.94
N VAL A 146 -3.21 2.22 -10.36
CA VAL A 146 -4.64 2.56 -10.38
C VAL A 146 -4.99 3.48 -11.56
N SER A 147 -4.16 4.46 -11.88
CA SER A 147 -4.53 5.56 -12.80
C SER A 147 -4.20 5.32 -14.28
N HIS A 148 -3.56 4.22 -14.65
CA HIS A 148 -3.16 3.96 -16.04
C HIS A 148 -4.35 3.84 -17.02
N ASN A 149 -5.50 3.32 -16.57
CA ASN A 149 -6.76 3.35 -17.29
C ASN A 149 -7.91 3.27 -16.29
N TYR A 150 -8.70 4.33 -16.17
CA TYR A 150 -9.73 4.41 -15.16
C TYR A 150 -11.01 5.10 -15.64
N LEU A 151 -12.08 4.86 -14.90
CA LEU A 151 -13.37 5.54 -15.02
C LEU A 151 -13.83 5.94 -13.62
N VAL A 152 -14.30 7.18 -13.46
CA VAL A 152 -14.98 7.61 -12.25
C VAL A 152 -16.46 7.70 -12.56
N MET A 153 -17.25 6.85 -11.92
CA MET A 153 -18.68 6.72 -12.16
C MET A 153 -19.46 7.39 -11.03
N PRO A 154 -20.38 8.33 -11.32
CA PRO A 154 -21.27 8.87 -10.31
C PRO A 154 -22.22 7.79 -9.77
N PRO A 155 -22.86 8.02 -8.60
CA PRO A 155 -23.79 7.06 -8.03
C PRO A 155 -24.91 6.71 -9.02
N THR A 156 -25.20 5.44 -9.25
CA THR A 156 -26.30 5.03 -10.15
C THR A 156 -27.65 5.19 -9.46
N VAL A 157 -28.18 6.41 -9.47
CA VAL A 157 -29.49 6.75 -8.90
C VAL A 157 -30.58 6.57 -9.95
N ASP A 158 -31.73 6.04 -9.55
CA ASP A 158 -32.92 5.95 -10.41
C ASP A 158 -33.61 7.32 -10.51
N VAL A 159 -33.01 8.25 -11.27
CA VAL A 159 -33.45 9.66 -11.38
C VAL A 159 -34.94 9.78 -11.72
N GLU A 160 -35.45 8.91 -12.60
CA GLU A 160 -36.85 8.86 -13.04
C GLU A 160 -37.84 8.55 -11.90
N ASN A 161 -37.38 7.90 -10.83
CA ASN A 161 -38.21 7.50 -9.68
C ASN A 161 -38.25 8.58 -8.59
N ILE A 162 -37.52 9.69 -8.76
CA ILE A 162 -37.48 10.78 -7.80
C ILE A 162 -38.71 11.67 -8.00
N SER A 163 -39.56 11.73 -6.97
CA SER A 163 -40.73 12.59 -6.94
C SER A 163 -40.65 13.54 -5.76
N ILE A 164 -40.56 14.84 -6.04
CA ILE A 164 -40.56 15.89 -5.01
C ILE A 164 -42.01 16.21 -4.63
N SER A 165 -42.32 16.16 -3.34
CA SER A 165 -43.63 16.53 -2.80
C SER A 165 -43.68 18.01 -2.47
N ASP A 166 -44.78 18.68 -2.81
CA ASP A 166 -45.07 20.06 -2.37
C ASP A 166 -45.28 20.11 -0.84
N GLU A 167 -45.85 19.04 -0.28
CA GLU A 167 -45.96 18.86 1.17
C GLU A 167 -44.65 18.28 1.71
N LYS A 168 -43.90 19.13 2.43
CA LYS A 168 -42.66 18.74 3.11
C LYS A 168 -42.89 18.43 4.59
N THR A 169 -42.13 17.48 5.14
CA THR A 169 -42.15 17.07 6.54
C THR A 169 -40.90 17.53 7.27
N ASP A 170 -41.05 18.00 8.51
CA ASP A 170 -39.94 18.36 9.40
C ASP A 170 -39.29 17.14 10.10
N ALA A 171 -39.81 15.92 9.87
CA ALA A 171 -39.19 14.70 10.36
C ALA A 171 -37.88 14.41 9.59
N ILE A 172 -36.79 14.18 10.31
CA ILE A 172 -35.46 13.98 9.75
C ILE A 172 -35.15 12.48 9.72
N PRO A 173 -35.06 11.87 8.53
CA PRO A 173 -34.82 10.44 8.43
C PRO A 173 -33.33 10.08 8.53
N PHE A 174 -33.05 8.88 9.02
CA PHE A 174 -31.79 8.18 8.90
C PHE A 174 -32.05 6.80 8.30
N PHE A 175 -31.35 6.45 7.23
CA PHE A 175 -31.53 5.17 6.56
C PHE A 175 -30.32 4.28 6.81
N SER A 176 -30.55 3.07 7.34
CA SER A 176 -29.55 2.07 7.79
C SER A 176 -29.44 1.94 9.32
N GLU A 177 -28.63 0.98 9.76
CA GLU A 177 -28.25 0.82 11.15
C GLU A 177 -27.56 2.09 11.68
N LEU A 178 -28.11 2.66 12.75
CA LEU A 178 -27.56 3.83 13.44
C LEU A 178 -26.24 3.43 14.09
N SER A 179 -25.14 3.72 13.39
CA SER A 179 -23.80 3.20 13.70
C SER A 179 -22.74 4.29 13.55
N TYR A 180 -21.63 4.12 14.26
CA TYR A 180 -20.52 5.09 14.28
C TYR A 180 -20.04 5.45 12.87
N LEU A 181 -19.74 4.46 12.02
CA LEU A 181 -19.20 4.69 10.68
C LEU A 181 -20.14 5.51 9.80
N LYS A 182 -21.45 5.29 9.93
CA LYS A 182 -22.50 5.97 9.15
C LYS A 182 -22.88 7.33 9.72
N GLY A 183 -22.17 7.83 10.74
CA GLY A 183 -22.42 9.15 11.32
C GLY A 183 -23.50 9.14 12.40
N GLY A 184 -23.79 7.98 12.99
CA GLY A 184 -24.83 7.84 14.01
C GLY A 184 -24.65 8.77 15.20
N ASP A 185 -23.41 8.98 15.68
CA ASP A 185 -23.14 9.93 16.76
C ASP A 185 -23.50 11.36 16.35
N ALA A 186 -23.11 11.80 15.14
CA ALA A 186 -23.44 13.12 14.65
C ALA A 186 -24.96 13.32 14.46
N PHE A 187 -25.69 12.25 14.11
CA PHE A 187 -27.14 12.26 14.02
C PHE A 187 -27.79 12.40 15.40
N VAL A 188 -27.32 11.65 16.40
CA VAL A 188 -27.79 11.73 17.79
C VAL A 188 -27.47 13.07 18.42
N ASP A 189 -26.26 13.59 18.22
CA ASP A 189 -25.86 14.91 18.72
C ASP A 189 -26.76 16.01 18.13
N TYR A 190 -27.04 15.95 16.83
CA TYR A 190 -27.96 16.88 16.19
C TYR A 190 -29.40 16.76 16.73
N ALA A 191 -29.86 15.55 17.05
CA ALA A 191 -31.18 15.35 17.66
C ALA A 191 -31.28 15.91 19.08
N LEU A 192 -30.21 15.80 19.88
CA LEU A 192 -30.11 16.39 21.22
C LEU A 192 -30.11 17.92 21.17
N GLU A 193 -29.44 18.51 20.17
CA GLU A 193 -29.43 19.96 19.94
C GLU A 193 -30.79 20.50 19.47
N HIS A 194 -31.65 19.62 18.92
CA HIS A 194 -32.95 19.98 18.35
C HIS A 194 -34.10 19.15 18.95
N PRO A 195 -34.40 19.29 20.26
CA PRO A 195 -35.40 18.46 20.96
C PRO A 195 -36.83 18.63 20.42
N ASN A 196 -37.12 19.74 19.75
CA ASN A 196 -38.43 20.02 19.15
C ASN A 196 -38.63 19.39 17.75
N LYS A 197 -37.58 18.81 17.15
CA LYS A 197 -37.64 18.12 15.86
C LYS A 197 -37.85 16.62 16.08
N SER A 198 -38.50 15.96 15.11
CA SER A 198 -38.69 14.51 15.09
C SER A 198 -37.64 13.84 14.22
N PHE A 199 -37.07 12.73 14.70
CA PHE A 199 -36.05 11.97 14.00
C PHE A 199 -36.52 10.53 13.83
N VAL A 200 -36.33 9.97 12.63
CA VAL A 200 -36.81 8.62 12.31
C VAL A 200 -35.68 7.80 11.74
N VAL A 201 -35.28 6.75 12.44
CA VAL A 201 -34.26 5.78 11.99
C VAL A 201 -34.98 4.59 11.36
N TYR A 202 -34.81 4.40 10.06
CA TYR A 202 -35.22 3.19 9.34
C TYR A 202 -34.11 2.14 9.44
N GLY A 203 -34.04 1.46 10.59
CA GLY A 203 -32.95 0.58 10.97
C GLY A 203 -32.93 0.28 12.46
N SER A 204 -31.80 -0.26 12.94
CA SER A 204 -31.60 -0.59 14.37
C SER A 204 -30.49 0.24 15.00
N ASN A 205 -30.53 0.41 16.33
CA ASN A 205 -29.46 1.06 17.09
C ASN A 205 -28.23 0.15 17.21
N LYS A 206 -27.05 0.65 16.83
CA LYS A 206 -25.74 0.02 17.06
C LYS A 206 -24.78 0.88 17.88
N LEU A 207 -25.21 2.06 18.33
CA LEU A 207 -24.40 2.94 19.16
C LEU A 207 -24.39 2.46 20.61
N ARG A 208 -23.28 2.72 21.30
CA ARG A 208 -23.11 2.44 22.73
C ARG A 208 -23.30 3.72 23.54
N ARG A 209 -24.48 4.35 23.39
CA ARG A 209 -24.89 5.56 24.09
C ARG A 209 -26.39 5.62 24.20
N ASP A 210 -26.87 6.47 25.10
CA ASP A 210 -28.30 6.74 25.26
C ASP A 210 -28.84 7.45 24.00
N ILE A 211 -30.04 7.03 23.61
CA ILE A 211 -30.74 7.58 22.45
C ILE A 211 -31.84 8.51 22.98
N PRO A 212 -31.91 9.78 22.53
CA PRO A 212 -32.93 10.71 22.99
C PRO A 212 -34.33 10.27 22.55
N GLU A 213 -35.34 10.65 23.34
CA GLU A 213 -36.74 10.25 23.14
C GLU A 213 -37.35 10.76 21.82
N ASN A 214 -36.76 11.80 21.21
CA ASN A 214 -37.20 12.33 19.93
C ASN A 214 -36.68 11.55 18.70
N ILE A 215 -35.96 10.44 18.91
CA ILE A 215 -35.58 9.48 17.87
C ILE A 215 -36.49 8.25 17.93
N GLU A 216 -37.24 8.03 16.86
CA GLU A 216 -38.07 6.85 16.63
C GLU A 216 -37.33 5.83 15.75
N PHE A 217 -37.43 4.54 16.08
CA PHE A 217 -36.93 3.45 15.21
C PHE A 217 -38.08 2.78 14.46
N ARG A 218 -37.87 2.54 13.17
CA ARG A 218 -38.77 1.81 12.29
C ARG A 218 -38.03 0.71 11.56
N GLU A 219 -38.78 -0.26 11.06
CA GLU A 219 -38.23 -1.31 10.21
C GLU A 219 -37.56 -0.72 8.96
N PRO A 220 -36.46 -1.33 8.47
CA PRO A 220 -35.86 -0.94 7.20
C PRO A 220 -36.87 -0.99 6.06
N ILE A 221 -36.81 0.01 5.18
CA ILE A 221 -37.66 0.14 3.99
C ILE A 221 -36.85 -0.07 2.73
N ASP A 222 -37.51 -0.45 1.63
CA ASP A 222 -36.84 -0.59 0.34
C ASP A 222 -36.48 0.76 -0.29
N ASN A 223 -35.63 0.75 -1.32
CA ASN A 223 -35.15 1.99 -1.93
C ASN A 223 -36.27 2.82 -2.58
N ALA A 224 -37.34 2.19 -3.09
CA ALA A 224 -38.47 2.95 -3.66
C ALA A 224 -39.20 3.75 -2.57
N GLU A 225 -39.41 3.17 -1.39
CA GLU A 225 -39.94 3.88 -0.23
C GLU A 225 -38.95 4.93 0.30
N VAL A 226 -37.64 4.67 0.27
CA VAL A 226 -36.61 5.68 0.61
C VAL A 226 -36.79 6.95 -0.24
N LEU A 227 -36.93 6.79 -1.58
CA LEU A 227 -37.13 7.94 -2.47
C LEU A 227 -38.43 8.69 -2.18
N LYS A 228 -39.51 8.00 -1.79
CA LYS A 228 -40.77 8.65 -1.38
C LYS A 228 -40.61 9.45 -0.08
N VAL A 229 -39.88 8.91 0.90
CA VAL A 229 -39.60 9.62 2.15
C VAL A 229 -38.76 10.86 1.85
N LEU A 230 -37.66 10.72 1.08
CA LEU A 230 -36.81 11.84 0.69
C LEU A 230 -37.57 12.92 -0.09
N GLY A 231 -38.48 12.53 -0.97
CA GLY A 231 -39.35 13.46 -1.71
C GLY A 231 -40.16 14.38 -0.80
N LYS A 232 -40.51 13.92 0.41
CA LYS A 232 -41.21 14.69 1.45
C LYS A 232 -40.26 15.31 2.48
N THR A 233 -39.03 14.84 2.61
CA THR A 233 -38.07 15.34 3.59
C THR A 233 -37.64 16.77 3.26
N LYS A 234 -37.69 17.65 4.27
CA LYS A 234 -37.16 19.01 4.19
C LYS A 234 -35.66 19.06 4.43
N GLU A 235 -35.18 18.42 5.50
CA GLU A 235 -33.79 18.47 5.98
C GLU A 235 -33.30 17.05 6.29
N ILE A 236 -32.04 16.75 5.97
CA ILE A 236 -31.41 15.46 6.25
C ILE A 236 -29.97 15.62 6.73
N VAL A 237 -29.55 14.75 7.66
CA VAL A 237 -28.19 14.72 8.21
C VAL A 237 -27.41 13.53 7.64
N ILE A 238 -26.33 13.79 6.91
CA ILE A 238 -25.46 12.79 6.29
C ILE A 238 -24.00 13.10 6.63
N LYS A 239 -23.54 12.70 7.81
CA LYS A 239 -22.19 13.01 8.31
C LYS A 239 -21.39 11.74 8.62
N PRO A 240 -21.04 10.91 7.62
CA PRO A 240 -20.30 9.68 7.86
C PRO A 240 -18.95 9.97 8.52
N VAL A 241 -18.46 9.01 9.32
CA VAL A 241 -17.13 9.11 9.92
C VAL A 241 -16.06 8.67 8.93
N TRP A 242 -16.33 7.60 8.17
CA TRP A 242 -15.41 7.10 7.15
C TRP A 242 -15.47 7.94 5.86
N PRO A 243 -14.39 7.96 5.05
CA PRO A 243 -14.44 8.48 3.69
C PRO A 243 -15.31 7.56 2.83
N GLU A 244 -16.56 7.92 2.62
CA GLU A 244 -17.53 7.11 1.87
C GLU A 244 -17.23 7.19 0.36
N PRO A 245 -17.01 6.06 -0.34
CA PRO A 245 -16.63 6.02 -1.75
C PRO A 245 -17.59 6.75 -2.69
N SER A 246 -18.88 6.57 -2.47
CA SER A 246 -19.96 7.11 -3.30
C SER A 246 -20.77 8.10 -2.49
N GLY A 247 -21.83 7.65 -1.80
CA GLY A 247 -22.81 8.52 -1.16
C GLY A 247 -24.10 8.61 -1.94
N ARG A 248 -24.60 7.46 -2.43
CA ARG A 248 -25.87 7.33 -3.17
C ARG A 248 -27.04 8.02 -2.45
N LEU A 249 -27.19 7.80 -1.15
CA LEU A 249 -28.24 8.46 -0.35
C LEU A 249 -28.14 9.99 -0.41
N ALA A 250 -26.91 10.52 -0.42
CA ALA A 250 -26.67 11.95 -0.48
C ALA A 250 -27.05 12.52 -1.84
N ALA A 251 -26.73 11.81 -2.92
CA ALA A 251 -27.20 12.12 -4.27
C ALA A 251 -28.73 12.07 -4.39
N GLU A 252 -29.37 11.01 -3.87
CA GLU A 252 -30.83 10.85 -3.84
C GLU A 252 -31.50 12.00 -3.07
N ALA A 253 -30.97 12.38 -1.91
CA ALA A 253 -31.51 13.49 -1.11
C ALA A 253 -31.33 14.86 -1.79
N PHE A 254 -30.17 15.09 -2.42
CA PHE A 254 -29.91 16.30 -3.21
C PHE A 254 -30.91 16.46 -4.36
N LEU A 255 -31.12 15.40 -5.13
CA LEU A 255 -32.07 15.39 -6.24
C LEU A 255 -33.51 15.53 -5.73
N SER A 256 -33.84 15.00 -4.54
CA SER A 256 -35.14 15.16 -3.87
C SER A 256 -35.39 16.56 -3.28
N GLY A 257 -34.40 17.46 -3.36
CA GLY A 257 -34.51 18.84 -2.90
C GLY A 257 -34.47 19.00 -1.37
N CYS A 258 -33.83 18.06 -0.66
CA CYS A 258 -33.58 18.20 0.77
C CYS A 258 -32.49 19.25 1.05
N GLU A 259 -32.63 19.97 2.17
CA GLU A 259 -31.54 20.70 2.80
C GLU A 259 -30.55 19.68 3.42
N LEU A 260 -29.29 19.77 3.02
CA LEU A 260 -28.27 18.76 3.34
C LEU A 260 -27.35 19.24 4.45
N ILE A 261 -27.39 18.58 5.60
CA ILE A 261 -26.42 18.74 6.67
C ILE A 261 -25.37 17.63 6.52
N THR A 262 -24.26 17.94 5.84
CA THR A 262 -23.24 16.95 5.45
C THR A 262 -21.82 17.34 5.87
N ASN A 263 -20.84 16.47 5.62
CA ASN A 263 -19.41 16.77 5.71
C ASN A 263 -18.68 16.48 4.39
N ASP A 264 -17.37 16.68 4.39
CA ASP A 264 -16.47 16.53 3.24
C ASP A 264 -16.07 15.06 2.94
N ARG A 265 -16.66 14.09 3.65
CA ARG A 265 -16.32 12.66 3.57
C ARG A 265 -17.24 11.85 2.68
N VAL A 266 -18.29 12.47 2.13
CA VAL A 266 -19.18 11.83 1.16
C VAL A 266 -18.60 12.01 -0.24
N GLY A 267 -18.29 10.91 -0.92
CA GLY A 267 -17.68 10.92 -2.25
C GLY A 267 -18.46 11.72 -3.30
N THR A 268 -19.79 11.71 -3.25
CA THR A 268 -20.69 12.47 -4.14
C THR A 268 -20.29 13.94 -4.20
N TRP A 269 -19.86 14.55 -3.09
CA TRP A 269 -19.48 15.97 -3.06
C TRP A 269 -18.12 16.28 -3.67
N SER A 270 -17.41 15.28 -4.22
CA SER A 270 -16.15 15.49 -4.93
C SER A 270 -16.30 15.63 -6.43
N PHE A 271 -17.51 15.44 -6.99
CA PHE A 271 -17.76 15.83 -8.38
C PHE A 271 -17.88 17.35 -8.49
N ASP A 272 -17.39 17.91 -9.60
CA ASP A 272 -17.27 19.36 -9.85
C ASP A 272 -18.61 20.07 -10.10
N PHE A 273 -19.70 19.31 -10.26
CA PHE A 273 -21.05 19.82 -10.49
C PHE A 273 -21.90 19.94 -9.21
N TYR A 274 -21.42 19.48 -8.05
CA TYR A 274 -22.09 19.72 -6.78
C TYR A 274 -21.57 20.98 -6.08
N PRO A 275 -22.41 21.63 -5.26
CA PRO A 275 -23.86 21.38 -5.08
C PRO A 275 -24.73 22.15 -6.09
N ASP A 276 -24.13 22.87 -7.04
CA ASP A 276 -24.83 23.96 -7.73
C ASP A 276 -25.52 23.55 -9.06
N ASP A 277 -25.14 22.43 -9.68
CA ASP A 277 -25.65 22.01 -10.98
C ASP A 277 -26.43 20.70 -10.92
N LYS A 278 -27.72 20.82 -10.58
CA LYS A 278 -28.63 19.67 -10.42
C LYS A 278 -28.95 18.97 -11.73
N GLU A 279 -29.05 19.70 -12.84
CA GLU A 279 -29.37 19.09 -14.13
C GLU A 279 -28.19 18.30 -14.67
N ARG A 280 -26.97 18.84 -14.59
CA ARG A 280 -25.76 18.07 -14.91
C ARG A 280 -25.63 16.83 -14.02
N ALA A 281 -25.92 16.94 -12.72
CA ALA A 281 -25.90 15.78 -11.83
C ALA A 281 -26.85 14.65 -12.29
N LYS A 282 -28.04 14.98 -12.81
CA LYS A 282 -28.96 13.98 -13.37
C LYS A 282 -28.41 13.35 -14.64
N GLU A 283 -27.91 14.17 -15.57
CA GLU A 283 -27.36 13.72 -16.84
C GLU A 283 -26.18 12.76 -16.64
N GLU A 284 -25.25 13.10 -15.73
CA GLU A 284 -24.07 12.29 -15.39
C GLU A 284 -24.48 10.94 -14.73
N MET A 285 -25.52 10.93 -13.89
CA MET A 285 -26.04 9.68 -13.32
C MET A 285 -26.74 8.79 -14.35
N GLN A 286 -27.47 9.39 -15.30
CA GLN A 286 -28.12 8.67 -16.39
C GLN A 286 -27.10 8.12 -17.40
N SER A 287 -25.97 8.80 -17.61
CA SER A 287 -24.90 8.38 -18.52
C SER A 287 -23.96 7.32 -17.92
N ALA A 288 -23.90 7.19 -16.60
CA ALA A 288 -22.99 6.29 -15.87
C ALA A 288 -22.97 4.84 -16.40
N ILE A 289 -24.15 4.21 -16.53
CA ILE A 289 -24.27 2.82 -17.00
C ILE A 289 -23.93 2.69 -18.49
N PRO A 290 -24.47 3.54 -19.40
CA PRO A 290 -24.03 3.57 -20.79
C PRO A 290 -22.51 3.72 -20.95
N GLU A 291 -21.89 4.67 -20.25
CA GLU A 291 -20.46 4.93 -20.35
C GLU A 291 -19.63 3.73 -19.89
N PHE A 292 -20.01 3.10 -18.78
CA PHE A 292 -19.40 1.85 -18.34
C PHE A 292 -19.39 0.81 -19.47
N TRP A 293 -20.55 0.56 -20.10
CA TRP A 293 -20.66 -0.46 -21.14
C TRP A 293 -19.92 -0.11 -22.42
N ASP A 294 -19.82 1.17 -22.76
CA ASP A 294 -19.02 1.64 -23.89
C ASP A 294 -17.52 1.41 -23.64
N LYS A 295 -17.05 1.64 -22.41
CA LYS A 295 -15.69 1.27 -22.00
C LYS A 295 -15.48 -0.25 -22.03
N ILE A 296 -16.40 -1.05 -21.52
CA ILE A 296 -16.30 -2.52 -21.54
C ILE A 296 -16.27 -3.07 -22.97
N LYS A 297 -17.06 -2.50 -23.90
CA LYS A 297 -17.02 -2.86 -25.34
C LYS A 297 -15.68 -2.52 -25.98
N ALA A 298 -15.07 -1.41 -25.57
CA ALA A 298 -13.78 -0.96 -26.10
C ALA A 298 -12.58 -1.81 -25.63
N ILE A 299 -12.76 -2.66 -24.62
CA ILE A 299 -11.71 -3.57 -24.15
C ILE A 299 -11.38 -4.58 -25.25
N SER A 300 -10.22 -4.36 -25.87
CA SER A 300 -9.56 -5.30 -26.77
C SER A 300 -8.31 -5.84 -26.09
N LYS A 301 -7.80 -7.00 -26.54
CA LYS A 301 -6.56 -7.62 -26.03
C LYS A 301 -5.28 -6.82 -26.39
N GLN A 302 -5.36 -5.50 -26.53
CA GLN A 302 -4.19 -4.69 -26.88
C GLN A 302 -3.33 -4.47 -25.64
N ASN A 303 -2.07 -4.88 -25.73
CA ASN A 303 -1.03 -4.51 -24.77
C ASN A 303 -0.81 -3.00 -24.88
N VAL A 304 -1.35 -2.23 -23.94
CA VAL A 304 -0.98 -0.82 -23.79
C VAL A 304 0.48 -0.79 -23.37
N VAL A 305 1.35 -0.29 -24.25
CA VAL A 305 2.77 -0.11 -23.95
C VAL A 305 2.89 1.00 -22.90
N SER A 306 3.34 0.63 -21.71
CA SER A 306 3.60 1.58 -20.63
C SER A 306 4.74 2.53 -21.02
N LYS A 307 4.59 3.81 -20.69
CA LYS A 307 5.59 4.83 -21.02
C LYS A 307 6.79 4.71 -20.09
N SER A 308 7.99 4.74 -20.67
CA SER A 308 9.23 4.83 -19.91
C SER A 308 9.23 6.05 -18.99
N LEU A 309 9.89 5.93 -17.82
CA LEU A 309 10.19 7.07 -16.95
C LEU A 309 11.32 7.97 -17.47
N GLY A 310 11.90 7.65 -18.64
CA GLY A 310 12.99 8.39 -19.26
C GLY A 310 14.29 8.25 -18.47
N LYS A 311 15.04 9.34 -18.39
CA LYS A 311 16.24 9.47 -17.55
C LYS A 311 15.82 9.78 -16.12
N VAL A 312 16.08 8.85 -15.20
CA VAL A 312 15.70 8.99 -13.79
C VAL A 312 16.89 9.40 -12.94
N LEU A 313 16.74 10.49 -12.18
CA LEU A 313 17.65 10.87 -11.10
C LEU A 313 17.07 10.43 -9.75
N LEU A 314 17.83 9.64 -9.01
CA LEU A 314 17.53 9.25 -7.64
C LEU A 314 18.45 9.98 -6.69
N LEU A 315 17.88 10.72 -5.75
CA LEU A 315 18.62 11.43 -4.72
C LEU A 315 18.46 10.70 -3.39
N LYS A 316 19.55 10.71 -2.61
CA LYS A 316 19.54 10.36 -1.20
C LYS A 316 20.43 11.34 -0.45
N SER A 317 19.93 12.58 -0.33
CA SER A 317 20.68 13.73 0.19
C SER A 317 21.17 13.58 1.63
N TYR A 318 20.49 12.76 2.45
CA TYR A 318 20.88 12.49 3.83
C TYR A 318 20.56 11.05 4.24
N ALA A 319 21.57 10.25 4.58
CA ALA A 319 21.41 8.86 5.05
C ALA A 319 22.68 8.29 5.70
N GLY A 320 22.50 7.32 6.60
CA GLY A 320 23.57 6.41 7.01
C GLY A 320 23.85 5.36 5.94
N LEU A 321 24.95 4.62 6.08
CA LEU A 321 25.33 3.56 5.12
C LEU A 321 24.24 2.49 4.99
N GLY A 322 23.62 2.07 6.10
CA GLY A 322 22.53 1.09 6.09
C GLY A 322 21.31 1.55 5.29
N ASP A 323 20.93 2.83 5.41
CA ASP A 323 19.79 3.40 4.69
C ASP A 323 19.98 3.33 3.17
N ILE A 324 21.21 3.49 2.68
CA ILE A 324 21.51 3.34 1.24
C ILE A 324 21.26 1.90 0.78
N PHE A 325 21.63 0.91 1.59
CA PHE A 325 21.37 -0.50 1.24
C PHE A 325 19.87 -0.81 1.17
N PHE A 326 19.03 -0.10 1.92
CA PHE A 326 17.58 -0.28 1.90
C PHE A 326 16.92 0.27 0.63
N THR A 327 17.59 1.15 -0.11
CA THR A 327 17.05 1.70 -1.36
C THR A 327 17.37 0.84 -2.58
N LEU A 328 18.43 0.01 -2.54
CA LEU A 328 18.94 -0.71 -3.72
C LEU A 328 17.87 -1.51 -4.47
N PRO A 329 16.97 -2.27 -3.81
CA PRO A 329 15.90 -2.98 -4.52
C PRO A 329 14.99 -2.03 -5.29
N ALA A 330 14.70 -0.85 -4.74
CA ALA A 330 13.87 0.17 -5.39
C ALA A 330 14.59 0.82 -6.57
N VAL A 331 15.90 1.10 -6.43
CA VAL A 331 16.77 1.59 -7.52
C VAL A 331 16.75 0.63 -8.72
N TYR A 332 16.98 -0.67 -8.48
CA TYR A 332 16.97 -1.68 -9.54
C TYR A 332 15.59 -1.93 -10.14
N LYS A 333 14.52 -1.71 -9.39
CA LYS A 333 13.15 -1.77 -9.92
C LYS A 333 12.91 -0.64 -10.91
N LEU A 334 13.25 0.60 -10.56
CA LEU A 334 13.11 1.74 -11.45
C LEU A 334 13.90 1.56 -12.75
N LYS A 335 15.11 1.02 -12.68
CA LYS A 335 15.90 0.69 -13.88
C LYS A 335 15.16 -0.14 -14.92
N LYS A 336 14.22 -1.02 -14.52
CA LYS A 336 13.46 -1.88 -15.45
C LYS A 336 12.45 -1.10 -16.31
N VAL A 337 12.09 0.11 -15.93
CA VAL A 337 11.05 0.94 -16.56
C VAL A 337 11.58 2.32 -16.96
N SER A 338 12.90 2.46 -17.01
CA SER A 338 13.62 3.72 -17.30
C SER A 338 14.63 3.49 -18.41
N GLU A 339 14.95 4.54 -19.15
CA GLU A 339 16.06 4.51 -20.13
C GLU A 339 17.41 4.43 -19.42
N SER A 340 17.55 5.20 -18.34
CA SER A 340 18.71 5.18 -17.46
C SER A 340 18.32 5.57 -16.04
N VAL A 341 19.14 5.15 -15.08
CA VAL A 341 19.02 5.54 -13.67
C VAL A 341 20.37 6.05 -13.19
N THR A 342 20.36 7.29 -12.71
CA THR A 342 21.49 7.93 -12.03
C THR A 342 21.18 8.01 -10.54
N TYR A 343 22.02 7.41 -9.71
CA TYR A 343 21.89 7.43 -8.27
C TYR A 343 22.91 8.38 -7.65
N ALA A 344 22.40 9.50 -7.13
CA ALA A 344 23.15 10.57 -6.51
C ALA A 344 23.32 10.33 -5.01
N LEU A 345 24.58 10.21 -4.59
CA LEU A 345 24.97 9.90 -3.21
C LEU A 345 25.95 10.93 -2.67
N SER A 346 26.16 10.93 -1.35
CA SER A 346 27.22 11.73 -0.73
C SER A 346 28.59 11.34 -1.31
N PRO A 347 29.53 12.30 -1.53
CA PRO A 347 30.81 12.05 -2.19
C PRO A 347 31.58 10.83 -1.67
N ARG A 348 31.59 10.64 -0.33
CA ARG A 348 32.29 9.54 0.35
C ARG A 348 31.79 8.13 -0.02
N LEU A 349 30.61 8.01 -0.61
CA LEU A 349 29.98 6.73 -0.97
C LEU A 349 30.06 6.43 -2.47
N VAL A 350 30.33 7.45 -3.29
CA VAL A 350 30.22 7.37 -4.76
C VAL A 350 31.11 6.26 -5.30
N SER A 351 32.40 6.28 -4.97
CA SER A 351 33.38 5.34 -5.51
C SER A 351 33.02 3.89 -5.18
N PHE A 352 32.60 3.62 -3.93
CA PHE A 352 32.18 2.30 -3.49
C PHE A 352 30.97 1.79 -4.29
N PHE A 353 29.87 2.54 -4.33
CA PHE A 353 28.67 2.10 -5.02
C PHE A 353 28.86 2.08 -6.55
N GLN A 354 29.71 2.94 -7.11
CA GLN A 354 30.07 2.92 -8.52
C GLN A 354 30.78 1.60 -8.91
N LYS A 355 31.61 1.03 -8.03
CA LYS A 355 32.26 -0.27 -8.26
C LYS A 355 31.25 -1.42 -8.32
N TYR A 356 30.28 -1.42 -7.41
CA TYR A 356 29.41 -2.57 -7.16
C TYR A 356 28.02 -2.51 -7.79
N LEU A 357 27.43 -1.33 -8.02
CA LEU A 357 26.10 -1.21 -8.63
C LEU A 357 26.14 -1.34 -10.15
N LYS A 358 25.95 -2.56 -10.65
CA LYS A 358 26.01 -2.84 -12.10
C LYS A 358 24.87 -2.18 -12.88
N GLY A 359 25.28 -1.35 -13.84
CA GLY A 359 24.38 -0.63 -14.75
C GLY A 359 23.45 0.37 -14.07
N ILE A 360 23.89 0.93 -12.95
CA ILE A 360 23.34 2.17 -12.36
C ILE A 360 24.49 3.18 -12.41
N GLN A 361 24.23 4.37 -12.92
CA GLN A 361 25.23 5.44 -12.87
C GLN A 361 25.24 6.01 -11.46
N VAL A 362 26.39 6.05 -10.79
CA VAL A 362 26.50 6.60 -9.43
C VAL A 362 27.33 7.86 -9.46
N VAL A 363 26.83 8.94 -8.86
CA VAL A 363 27.42 10.28 -8.94
C VAL A 363 27.37 11.01 -7.61
N ASP A 364 28.18 12.04 -7.48
CA ASP A 364 28.18 12.95 -6.34
C ASP A 364 26.95 13.86 -6.38
N ALA A 365 26.11 13.79 -5.34
CA ALA A 365 24.89 14.59 -5.22
C ALA A 365 25.11 16.11 -5.25
N THR A 366 26.34 16.58 -5.03
CA THR A 366 26.67 18.03 -5.08
C THR A 366 27.00 18.54 -6.48
N GLN A 367 27.13 17.66 -7.48
CA GLN A 367 27.62 17.98 -8.82
C GLN A 367 26.62 17.57 -9.91
N ILE A 368 25.32 17.76 -9.68
CA ILE A 368 24.27 17.28 -10.59
C ILE A 368 23.42 18.45 -11.07
N ASP A 369 23.19 18.50 -12.39
CA ASP A 369 22.16 19.33 -12.97
C ASP A 369 20.85 18.54 -13.08
N HIS A 370 19.84 18.97 -12.33
CA HIS A 370 18.53 18.31 -12.30
C HIS A 370 17.79 18.45 -13.64
N ALA A 371 18.14 19.44 -14.48
CA ALA A 371 17.48 19.70 -15.75
C ALA A 371 17.75 18.62 -16.82
N GLU A 372 18.73 17.74 -16.60
CA GLU A 372 19.07 16.65 -17.53
C GLU A 372 18.16 15.42 -17.42
N PHE A 373 17.23 15.41 -16.45
CA PHE A 373 16.43 14.24 -16.08
C PHE A 373 14.93 14.49 -16.26
N ASP A 374 14.24 13.47 -16.76
CA ASP A 374 12.78 13.50 -16.97
C ASP A 374 12.03 13.26 -15.66
N THR A 375 12.60 12.45 -14.77
CA THR A 375 12.03 12.09 -13.47
C THR A 375 13.08 12.24 -12.38
N VAL A 376 12.76 13.02 -11.34
CA VAL A 376 13.63 13.20 -10.17
C VAL A 376 12.90 12.68 -8.93
N ILE A 377 13.55 11.80 -8.17
CA ILE A 377 12.99 11.21 -6.94
C ILE A 377 14.00 11.36 -5.81
N GLU A 378 13.65 12.14 -4.79
CA GLU A 378 14.39 12.14 -3.53
C GLU A 378 13.80 11.07 -2.61
N PHE A 379 14.62 10.08 -2.27
CA PHE A 379 14.22 9.05 -1.32
C PHE A 379 14.03 9.63 0.08
N GLY A 380 14.96 10.46 0.56
CA GLY A 380 14.95 10.88 1.95
C GLY A 380 14.95 9.68 2.92
N ASN A 381 14.70 9.90 4.20
CA ASN A 381 14.74 8.81 5.18
C ASN A 381 13.36 8.20 5.40
N TYR A 382 13.33 6.88 5.52
CA TYR A 382 12.26 6.19 6.19
C TYR A 382 12.57 6.10 7.69
N PRO A 383 11.59 6.26 8.60
CA PRO A 383 10.45 7.14 8.41
C PRO A 383 10.93 8.59 8.16
N ILE A 384 10.07 9.43 7.60
CA ILE A 384 10.40 10.83 7.29
C ILE A 384 10.76 11.59 8.58
N PHE A 385 12.00 12.08 8.64
CA PHE A 385 12.52 12.91 9.75
C PHE A 385 12.58 14.39 9.40
N ASP A 386 12.99 14.71 8.17
CA ASP A 386 13.04 16.08 7.65
C ASP A 386 11.94 16.27 6.62
N ARG A 387 11.06 17.25 6.84
CA ARG A 387 9.95 17.59 5.92
C ARG A 387 10.21 18.85 5.11
N SER A 388 11.39 19.44 5.23
CA SER A 388 11.79 20.61 4.44
C SER A 388 12.23 20.25 3.02
N VAL A 389 12.59 18.99 2.79
CA VAL A 389 12.92 18.42 1.48
C VAL A 389 11.68 17.76 0.88
N ASP A 390 11.43 18.03 -0.40
CA ASP A 390 10.38 17.36 -1.18
C ASP A 390 10.84 15.93 -1.54
N GLN A 391 10.57 15.00 -0.62
CA GLN A 391 10.94 13.59 -0.72
C GLN A 391 9.70 12.71 -0.95
N ILE A 392 9.93 11.52 -1.48
CA ILE A 392 8.88 10.52 -1.70
C ILE A 392 8.11 10.17 -0.42
N GLU A 393 6.79 10.00 -0.55
CA GLU A 393 5.95 9.60 0.57
C GLU A 393 5.91 8.07 0.75
N TYR A 394 6.35 7.62 1.93
CA TYR A 394 6.23 6.23 2.37
C TYR A 394 4.83 5.92 2.93
N VAL A 395 3.85 5.76 2.05
CA VAL A 395 2.42 5.58 2.41
C VAL A 395 2.14 4.36 3.27
N THR A 396 3.02 3.35 3.24
CA THR A 396 2.92 2.12 4.03
C THR A 396 3.53 2.25 5.43
N SER A 397 4.35 3.28 5.71
CA SER A 397 5.16 3.45 6.93
C SER A 397 4.44 3.27 8.27
N LYS A 398 3.21 3.77 8.36
CA LYS A 398 2.39 3.72 9.58
C LYS A 398 1.26 2.70 9.50
N LYS A 399 1.09 2.09 8.33
CA LYS A 399 -0.13 1.36 7.96
C LYS A 399 0.13 -0.14 7.86
N VAL A 400 1.29 -0.52 7.28
CA VAL A 400 1.68 -1.88 6.95
C VAL A 400 2.94 -2.24 7.75
N LYS A 401 2.91 -3.37 8.46
CA LYS A 401 4.08 -3.86 9.19
C LYS A 401 4.97 -4.64 8.23
N GLN A 402 6.13 -4.08 7.90
CA GLN A 402 7.09 -4.69 7.00
C GLN A 402 8.50 -4.10 7.22
N HIS A 403 9.45 -4.60 6.44
CA HIS A 403 10.82 -4.10 6.46
C HIS A 403 10.94 -2.74 5.72
N SER A 404 11.88 -1.89 6.13
CA SER A 404 12.28 -0.65 5.43
C SER A 404 12.38 -0.81 3.90
N ILE A 405 13.09 -1.84 3.40
CA ILE A 405 13.20 -2.13 1.95
C ILE A 405 11.83 -2.16 1.28
N GLN A 406 10.85 -2.82 1.89
CA GLN A 406 9.53 -2.94 1.30
C GLN A 406 8.81 -1.60 1.24
N HIS A 407 9.04 -0.70 2.20
CA HIS A 407 8.52 0.67 2.13
C HIS A 407 9.12 1.46 0.97
N TYR A 408 10.43 1.32 0.70
CA TYR A 408 11.07 1.92 -0.48
C TYR A 408 10.51 1.34 -1.78
N ILE A 409 10.35 0.01 -1.85
CA ILE A 409 9.75 -0.67 -3.01
C ILE A 409 8.32 -0.17 -3.26
N ASP A 410 7.46 -0.19 -2.25
CA ASP A 410 6.06 0.22 -2.38
C ASP A 410 5.95 1.68 -2.82
N ALA A 411 6.83 2.55 -2.33
CA ALA A 411 6.87 3.95 -2.71
C ALA A 411 7.21 4.13 -4.19
N VAL A 412 8.28 3.51 -4.71
CA VAL A 412 8.65 3.66 -6.14
C VAL A 412 7.66 2.96 -7.07
N CYS A 413 7.00 1.90 -6.59
CA CYS A 413 6.01 1.17 -7.37
C CYS A 413 4.73 1.98 -7.68
N ARG A 414 4.59 3.18 -7.09
CA ARG A 414 3.54 4.16 -7.42
C ARG A 414 3.81 4.92 -8.73
N PHE A 415 5.08 4.97 -9.17
CA PHE A 415 5.46 5.77 -10.35
C PHE A 415 5.20 5.07 -11.67
N HIS A 416 5.06 3.73 -11.68
CA HIS A 416 4.90 2.98 -12.92
C HIS A 416 4.19 1.64 -12.68
N LYS A 417 3.18 1.32 -13.51
CA LYS A 417 2.31 0.14 -13.28
C LYS A 417 3.06 -1.19 -13.39
N GLU A 418 4.00 -1.30 -14.33
CA GLU A 418 4.79 -2.53 -14.60
C GLU A 418 5.79 -2.89 -13.49
N LEU A 419 6.02 -1.99 -12.53
CA LEU A 419 6.85 -2.34 -11.39
C LEU A 419 6.15 -3.42 -10.57
N SER A 420 6.90 -4.42 -10.10
CA SER A 420 6.40 -5.36 -9.11
C SER A 420 6.83 -4.90 -7.73
N ASN A 421 5.91 -4.90 -6.77
CA ASN A 421 6.23 -4.69 -5.35
C ASN A 421 6.80 -5.94 -4.66
N LYS A 422 6.90 -7.07 -5.35
CA LYS A 422 7.55 -8.27 -4.80
C LYS A 422 9.03 -8.01 -4.55
N TYR A 423 9.46 -8.23 -3.32
CA TYR A 423 10.88 -8.25 -2.99
C TYR A 423 11.52 -9.57 -3.43
N THR A 424 12.60 -9.50 -4.20
CA THR A 424 13.26 -10.67 -4.82
C THR A 424 14.54 -11.11 -4.11
N GLY A 425 14.92 -10.46 -3.01
CA GLY A 425 16.12 -10.84 -2.25
C GLY A 425 17.45 -10.37 -2.85
N PHE A 426 18.53 -10.88 -2.27
CA PHE A 426 19.96 -10.61 -2.50
C PHE A 426 20.64 -11.84 -3.17
N PRO A 427 21.88 -11.71 -3.70
CA PRO A 427 22.82 -10.57 -3.63
C PRO A 427 22.52 -9.44 -4.62
N TYR A 428 23.01 -8.23 -4.30
CA TYR A 428 23.17 -7.14 -5.28
C TYR A 428 24.61 -7.01 -5.75
N PHE A 429 25.57 -7.53 -4.98
CA PHE A 429 27.01 -7.48 -5.29
C PHE A 429 27.57 -8.89 -5.47
N ASP A 430 28.51 -9.03 -6.42
CA ASP A 430 29.18 -10.30 -6.70
C ASP A 430 30.15 -10.68 -5.57
N ARG A 431 30.23 -11.99 -5.27
CA ARG A 431 31.22 -12.55 -4.33
C ARG A 431 32.38 -13.17 -5.08
N GLU A 432 33.57 -13.01 -4.52
CA GLU A 432 34.81 -13.64 -5.00
C GLU A 432 35.49 -14.31 -3.80
N THR A 433 34.97 -15.46 -3.37
CA THR A 433 35.55 -16.18 -2.23
C THR A 433 36.88 -16.81 -2.63
N ASP A 434 37.95 -16.40 -1.97
CA ASP A 434 39.26 -17.04 -2.06
C ASP A 434 39.25 -18.32 -1.22
N PHE A 435 39.10 -19.47 -1.89
CA PHE A 435 39.08 -20.77 -1.22
C PHE A 435 40.46 -21.23 -0.72
N ASP A 436 41.54 -20.62 -1.20
CA ASP A 436 42.90 -20.93 -0.80
C ASP A 436 43.28 -20.15 0.47
N ASN A 437 42.70 -18.97 0.69
CA ASN A 437 42.92 -18.12 1.87
C ASN A 437 41.61 -17.74 2.58
N LEU A 438 40.96 -18.71 3.21
CA LEU A 438 39.71 -18.50 3.92
C LEU A 438 39.85 -17.48 5.07
N HIS A 439 38.95 -16.51 5.12
CA HIS A 439 38.79 -15.59 6.25
C HIS A 439 37.33 -15.31 6.59
N TYR A 440 37.09 -14.92 7.84
CA TYR A 440 35.86 -14.26 8.25
C TYR A 440 36.12 -12.79 8.55
N THR A 441 35.08 -11.98 8.46
CA THR A 441 35.14 -10.57 8.86
C THR A 441 34.46 -10.36 10.20
N LEU A 442 34.98 -9.44 11.00
CA LEU A 442 34.41 -9.05 12.28
C LEU A 442 34.34 -7.52 12.36
N HIS A 443 33.16 -6.96 12.66
CA HIS A 443 33.00 -5.52 12.90
C HIS A 443 32.43 -5.30 14.31
N PRO A 444 33.24 -4.80 15.26
CA PRO A 444 32.84 -4.66 16.66
C PRO A 444 32.16 -3.31 16.95
N GLY A 445 32.07 -2.42 15.96
CA GLY A 445 31.52 -1.07 16.11
C GLY A 445 30.02 -0.97 15.88
N ALA A 446 29.41 0.14 16.30
CA ALA A 446 28.04 0.51 15.97
C ALA A 446 27.84 2.02 16.12
N GLY A 447 26.84 2.59 15.43
CA GLY A 447 26.51 4.02 15.55
C GLY A 447 25.90 4.42 16.89
N PHE A 448 25.61 3.46 17.79
CA PHE A 448 25.07 3.71 19.12
C PHE A 448 25.72 2.76 20.13
N LEU A 449 26.22 3.31 21.24
CA LEU A 449 27.00 2.57 22.24
C LEU A 449 26.26 1.33 22.78
N LEU A 450 24.95 1.41 23.01
CA LEU A 450 24.16 0.27 23.52
C LEU A 450 23.96 -0.85 22.49
N LYS A 451 24.34 -0.64 21.23
CA LYS A 451 24.37 -1.69 20.20
C LYS A 451 25.71 -2.41 20.11
N ILE A 452 26.73 -1.96 20.86
CA ILE A 452 28.06 -2.55 20.87
C ILE A 452 28.08 -3.67 21.90
N TRP A 453 28.34 -4.90 21.46
CA TRP A 453 28.64 -6.00 22.38
C TRP A 453 29.99 -5.78 23.08
N PRO A 454 30.18 -6.17 24.36
CA PRO A 454 31.42 -5.94 25.08
C PRO A 454 32.66 -6.39 24.28
N THR A 455 33.67 -5.53 24.25
CA THR A 455 34.82 -5.67 23.35
C THR A 455 35.68 -6.88 23.72
N GLU A 456 35.71 -7.21 25.01
CA GLU A 456 36.37 -8.37 25.61
C GLU A 456 35.77 -9.66 25.05
N ASN A 457 34.44 -9.72 24.91
CA ASN A 457 33.75 -10.91 24.39
C ASN A 457 34.09 -11.16 22.91
N TYR A 458 34.33 -10.10 22.13
CA TYR A 458 34.84 -10.25 20.75
C TYR A 458 36.24 -10.85 20.74
N ALA A 459 37.12 -10.44 21.66
CA ALA A 459 38.46 -10.99 21.80
C ALA A 459 38.41 -12.48 22.17
N GLU A 460 37.60 -12.85 23.17
CA GLU A 460 37.36 -14.25 23.55
C GLU A 460 36.84 -15.08 22.36
N LEU A 461 35.86 -14.55 21.62
CA LEU A 461 35.31 -15.23 20.45
C LEU A 461 36.34 -15.45 19.35
N ILE A 462 37.23 -14.47 19.08
CA ILE A 462 38.31 -14.62 18.11
C ILE A 462 39.24 -15.77 18.53
N GLU A 463 39.61 -15.84 19.81
CA GLU A 463 40.46 -16.92 20.33
C GLU A 463 39.79 -18.29 20.27
N GLU A 464 38.49 -18.36 20.55
CA GLU A 464 37.72 -19.60 20.44
C GLU A 464 37.63 -20.10 19.00
N ILE A 465 37.33 -19.21 18.04
CA ILE A 465 37.29 -19.55 16.62
C ILE A 465 38.66 -20.04 16.17
N TYR A 466 39.74 -19.34 16.54
CA TYR A 466 41.10 -19.75 16.20
C TYR A 466 41.47 -21.12 16.77
N ARG A 467 41.07 -21.42 18.02
CA ARG A 467 41.31 -22.72 18.65
C ARG A 467 40.66 -23.87 17.88
N VAL A 468 39.46 -23.66 17.35
CA VAL A 468 38.72 -24.68 16.58
C VAL A 468 39.17 -24.73 15.11
N PHE A 469 39.49 -23.56 14.53
CA PHE A 469 39.87 -23.39 13.13
C PHE A 469 41.21 -22.62 12.98
N PRO A 470 42.37 -23.21 13.30
CA PRO A 470 43.65 -22.48 13.34
C PRO A 470 44.13 -21.89 12.00
N LYS A 471 43.57 -22.38 10.88
CA LYS A 471 43.89 -21.90 9.52
C LYS A 471 42.98 -20.78 9.03
N LEU A 472 41.87 -20.53 9.74
CA LEU A 472 40.91 -19.52 9.34
C LEU A 472 41.41 -18.13 9.79
N ARG A 473 41.57 -17.21 8.84
CA ARG A 473 42.01 -15.85 9.14
C ARG A 473 40.84 -14.99 9.65
N CYS A 474 41.15 -13.98 10.46
CA CYS A 474 40.21 -12.99 10.95
C CYS A 474 40.55 -11.62 10.37
N LYS A 475 39.61 -10.98 9.67
CA LYS A 475 39.72 -9.58 9.25
C LYS A 475 38.84 -8.70 10.13
N ILE A 476 39.45 -7.95 11.04
CA ILE A 476 38.72 -7.02 11.92
C ILE A 476 38.57 -5.69 11.19
N ILE A 477 37.34 -5.34 10.85
CA ILE A 477 37.00 -4.05 10.25
C ILE A 477 36.86 -3.02 11.38
N LEU A 478 37.56 -1.90 11.29
CA LEU A 478 37.54 -0.84 12.30
C LEU A 478 37.41 0.54 11.65
N GLY A 479 36.36 1.26 12.01
CA GLY A 479 36.28 2.71 11.85
C GLY A 479 37.13 3.43 12.90
N LYS A 480 37.30 4.74 12.71
CA LYS A 480 38.13 5.61 13.56
C LYS A 480 37.81 5.50 15.06
N ASP A 481 36.52 5.40 15.39
CA ASP A 481 36.02 5.42 16.77
C ASP A 481 35.52 4.04 17.22
N ASP A 482 35.77 2.98 16.45
CA ASP A 482 35.32 1.64 16.78
C ASP A 482 36.18 1.02 17.91
N PRO A 483 35.58 0.22 18.80
CA PRO A 483 36.34 -0.50 19.82
C PRO A 483 37.25 -1.55 19.17
N ASN A 484 38.51 -1.65 19.62
CA ASN A 484 39.46 -2.62 19.08
C ASN A 484 39.59 -3.85 20.02
N PRO A 485 39.16 -5.06 19.60
CA PRO A 485 39.31 -6.29 20.38
C PRO A 485 40.77 -6.71 20.62
N GLN A 486 41.72 -6.26 19.80
CA GLN A 486 43.12 -6.69 19.92
C GLN A 486 43.74 -6.36 21.28
N GLN A 487 43.28 -5.31 21.97
CA GLN A 487 43.79 -4.92 23.28
C GLN A 487 43.44 -5.91 24.40
N PHE A 488 42.47 -6.81 24.16
CA PHE A 488 41.99 -7.81 25.13
C PHE A 488 42.40 -9.25 24.78
N LEU A 489 43.15 -9.46 23.70
CA LEU A 489 43.66 -10.79 23.33
C LEU A 489 44.72 -11.26 24.32
N SER A 490 44.78 -12.57 24.59
CA SER A 490 45.77 -13.13 25.52
C SER A 490 47.21 -13.04 25.00
N LYS A 491 47.38 -12.87 23.69
CA LYS A 491 48.66 -12.72 22.99
C LYS A 491 48.44 -12.17 21.58
N GLU A 492 49.54 -11.90 20.87
CA GLU A 492 49.51 -11.55 19.46
C GLU A 492 49.23 -12.79 18.57
N TYR A 493 48.41 -12.60 17.54
CA TYR A 493 48.02 -13.64 16.61
C TYR A 493 48.23 -13.21 15.15
N SER A 494 49.06 -13.95 14.41
CA SER A 494 49.40 -13.65 13.00
C SER A 494 48.29 -13.93 11.99
N HIS A 495 47.17 -14.51 12.42
CA HIS A 495 45.98 -14.76 11.58
C HIS A 495 44.99 -13.60 11.56
N ILE A 496 45.26 -12.53 12.35
CA ILE A 496 44.40 -11.36 12.47
C ILE A 496 44.96 -10.23 11.59
N ASP A 497 44.14 -9.75 10.66
CA ASP A 497 44.40 -8.57 9.85
C ASP A 497 43.42 -7.45 10.24
N LEU A 498 43.91 -6.21 10.34
CA LEU A 498 43.04 -5.04 10.53
C LEU A 498 42.67 -4.44 9.17
N VAL A 499 41.39 -4.11 9.01
CA VAL A 499 40.85 -3.37 7.86
C VAL A 499 40.39 -2.00 8.36
N THR A 500 41.27 -1.01 8.27
CA THR A 500 41.05 0.37 8.76
C THR A 500 40.93 1.39 7.64
N GLY A 501 40.96 0.94 6.38
CA GLY A 501 40.88 1.79 5.22
C GLY A 501 39.46 2.24 4.88
N ASP A 502 39.26 2.62 3.63
CA ASP A 502 37.98 3.11 3.16
C ASP A 502 36.97 1.97 2.89
N LEU A 503 35.77 2.34 2.40
CA LEU A 503 34.71 1.38 2.12
C LEU A 503 35.08 0.40 0.99
N HIS A 504 36.06 0.71 0.12
CA HIS A 504 36.54 -0.24 -0.87
C HIS A 504 37.26 -1.41 -0.22
N GLU A 505 38.19 -1.14 0.70
CA GLU A 505 38.92 -2.18 1.44
C GLU A 505 37.95 -3.04 2.26
N VAL A 506 36.96 -2.40 2.89
CA VAL A 506 35.87 -3.12 3.57
C VAL A 506 35.10 -4.01 2.61
N GLY A 507 34.75 -3.50 1.42
CA GLY A 507 34.05 -4.27 0.39
C GLY A 507 34.85 -5.47 -0.10
N GLU A 508 36.15 -5.31 -0.31
CA GLU A 508 37.06 -6.40 -0.74
C GLU A 508 37.22 -7.46 0.34
N ALA A 509 37.38 -7.04 1.60
CA ALA A 509 37.38 -7.96 2.73
C ALA A 509 36.04 -8.71 2.84
N MET A 510 34.91 -8.04 2.60
CA MET A 510 33.58 -8.65 2.70
C MET A 510 33.28 -9.62 1.54
N ALA A 511 33.57 -9.24 0.29
CA ALA A 511 33.25 -10.01 -0.91
C ALA A 511 33.86 -11.43 -0.88
N ALA A 512 35.04 -11.56 -0.27
CA ALA A 512 35.78 -12.81 -0.15
C ALA A 512 35.54 -13.56 1.17
N ALA A 513 34.82 -12.98 2.14
CA ALA A 513 34.61 -13.59 3.45
C ALA A 513 33.71 -14.83 3.38
N ILE A 514 34.00 -15.84 4.21
CA ILE A 514 33.13 -17.02 4.35
C ILE A 514 31.93 -16.78 5.27
N PHE A 515 32.08 -15.90 6.26
CA PHE A 515 31.01 -15.37 7.10
C PHE A 515 31.42 -14.03 7.72
N HIS A 516 30.45 -13.30 8.25
CA HIS A 516 30.61 -12.03 8.93
C HIS A 516 30.02 -12.10 10.36
N ILE A 517 30.70 -11.46 11.31
CA ILE A 517 30.18 -11.20 12.67
C ILE A 517 30.13 -9.69 12.86
N GLY A 518 28.99 -9.14 13.24
CA GLY A 518 28.89 -7.70 13.49
C GLY A 518 27.65 -7.29 14.26
N ASN A 519 27.68 -6.07 14.80
CA ASN A 519 26.53 -5.47 15.47
C ASN A 519 25.45 -5.03 14.48
N ASP A 520 24.33 -4.49 14.98
CA ASP A 520 23.36 -3.74 14.19
C ASP A 520 23.94 -2.39 13.69
N ALA A 521 24.70 -2.46 12.58
CA ALA A 521 25.49 -1.36 12.04
C ALA A 521 25.55 -1.38 10.49
N GLY A 522 25.93 -0.25 9.90
CA GLY A 522 26.08 -0.08 8.44
C GLY A 522 26.97 -1.13 7.77
N ILE A 523 28.05 -1.56 8.44
CA ILE A 523 28.99 -2.57 7.90
C ILE A 523 28.33 -3.94 7.77
N THR A 524 27.45 -4.31 8.70
CA THR A 524 26.70 -5.56 8.63
C THR A 524 25.76 -5.58 7.43
N HIS A 525 25.23 -4.42 6.99
CA HIS A 525 24.49 -4.32 5.74
C HIS A 525 25.35 -4.51 4.49
N VAL A 526 26.64 -4.16 4.53
CA VAL A 526 27.59 -4.49 3.46
C VAL A 526 27.69 -6.01 3.30
N ALA A 527 27.77 -6.76 4.41
CA ALA A 527 27.73 -8.22 4.38
C ALA A 527 26.45 -8.75 3.72
N GLY A 528 25.30 -8.14 4.03
CA GLY A 528 24.02 -8.45 3.38
C GLY A 528 24.02 -8.20 1.87
N ALA A 529 24.62 -7.11 1.41
CA ALA A 529 24.70 -6.76 -0.02
C ALA A 529 25.47 -7.80 -0.85
N PHE A 530 26.53 -8.36 -0.28
CA PHE A 530 27.27 -9.49 -0.84
C PHE A 530 26.62 -10.85 -0.55
N ASN A 531 25.53 -10.91 0.23
CA ASN A 531 24.92 -12.16 0.72
C ASN A 531 25.92 -13.08 1.44
N VAL A 532 26.78 -12.49 2.27
CA VAL A 532 27.72 -13.20 3.15
C VAL A 532 26.94 -13.76 4.36
N PRO A 533 27.08 -15.05 4.71
CA PRO A 533 26.48 -15.60 5.93
C PRO A 533 26.85 -14.75 7.14
N THR A 534 25.86 -14.30 7.91
CA THR A 534 26.10 -13.28 8.95
C THR A 534 25.53 -13.71 10.30
N VAL A 535 26.36 -13.54 11.33
CA VAL A 535 25.98 -13.56 12.74
C VAL A 535 25.80 -12.10 13.17
N GLY A 536 24.55 -11.67 13.28
CA GLY A 536 24.21 -10.31 13.71
C GLY A 536 23.96 -10.26 15.21
N ILE A 537 24.68 -9.37 15.90
CA ILE A 537 24.50 -9.12 17.33
C ILE A 537 23.63 -7.87 17.50
N TYR A 538 22.46 -8.06 18.09
CA TYR A 538 21.47 -7.01 18.28
C TYR A 538 21.38 -6.66 19.77
N GLY A 539 21.53 -5.37 20.09
CA GLY A 539 21.42 -4.83 21.46
C GLY A 539 19.95 -4.76 21.95
N PRO A 540 19.53 -3.70 22.67
CA PRO A 540 18.19 -3.65 23.29
C PRO A 540 17.03 -3.62 22.27
N THR A 541 17.35 -3.47 20.98
CA THR A 541 16.38 -3.50 19.88
C THR A 541 16.65 -4.71 18.99
N GLY A 542 15.61 -5.52 18.73
CA GLY A 542 15.67 -6.58 17.72
C GLY A 542 15.79 -6.04 16.29
N PRO A 543 16.02 -6.91 15.29
CA PRO A 543 16.27 -6.51 13.91
C PRO A 543 15.11 -5.73 13.28
N GLY A 544 13.85 -6.04 13.66
CA GLY A 544 12.66 -5.28 13.30
C GLY A 544 12.62 -4.83 11.82
N SER A 545 12.29 -3.56 11.59
CA SER A 545 12.23 -2.96 10.25
C SER A 545 13.59 -2.60 9.64
N TRP A 546 14.70 -2.90 10.31
CA TRP A 546 16.06 -2.47 9.98
C TRP A 546 17.06 -3.63 9.94
N GLY A 547 16.56 -4.87 9.94
CA GLY A 547 17.37 -6.07 9.93
C GLY A 547 18.29 -6.12 8.72
N VAL A 548 19.38 -6.88 8.87
CA VAL A 548 20.25 -7.14 7.73
C VAL A 548 19.56 -8.13 6.80
N PHE A 549 19.66 -7.89 5.51
CA PHE A 549 19.00 -8.71 4.49
C PHE A 549 19.97 -9.68 3.84
N LEU A 550 19.76 -10.96 4.06
CA LEU A 550 20.54 -12.02 3.45
C LEU A 550 19.83 -13.37 3.56
N SER A 551 20.20 -14.30 2.69
CA SER A 551 19.55 -15.62 2.57
C SER A 551 19.81 -16.55 3.75
N ARG A 552 20.91 -16.36 4.50
CA ARG A 552 21.33 -17.22 5.62
C ARG A 552 21.80 -16.39 6.82
N MET A 553 20.86 -15.99 7.68
CA MET A 553 21.11 -15.15 8.85
C MET A 553 20.88 -15.91 10.15
N LYS A 554 21.74 -15.70 11.15
CA LYS A 554 21.48 -16.11 12.53
C LYS A 554 21.52 -14.89 13.46
N LEU A 555 20.48 -14.75 14.27
CA LEU A 555 20.25 -13.61 15.16
C LEU A 555 20.50 -14.01 16.61
N TYR A 556 21.19 -13.15 17.37
CA TYR A 556 21.35 -13.27 18.82
C TYR A 556 21.00 -11.94 19.51
N GLY A 557 20.26 -12.02 20.63
CA GLY A 557 19.83 -10.88 21.46
C GLY A 557 19.18 -11.34 22.78
N GLU A 558 19.12 -10.47 23.78
CA GLU A 558 18.70 -10.80 25.16
C GLU A 558 17.19 -11.13 25.33
N ASN A 559 16.37 -11.04 24.28
CA ASN A 559 14.93 -11.34 24.39
C ASN A 559 14.39 -12.04 23.11
N PRO A 560 14.28 -13.38 23.11
CA PRO A 560 13.84 -14.16 21.95
C PRO A 560 12.39 -13.86 21.50
N GLU A 561 11.57 -13.26 22.37
CA GLU A 561 10.15 -13.01 22.09
C GLU A 561 9.87 -11.83 21.14
N ILE A 562 10.88 -11.02 20.80
CA ILE A 562 10.73 -9.85 19.90
C ILE A 562 11.03 -10.22 18.42
N VAL A 563 11.41 -11.47 18.14
CA VAL A 563 11.83 -11.93 16.78
C VAL A 563 10.77 -12.83 16.12
N ARG A 564 9.49 -12.47 16.18
CA ARG A 564 8.43 -13.06 15.34
C ARG A 564 7.57 -12.00 14.69
#